data_AF-B2J2C5-F1
#
_entry.id   AF-B2J2C5-F1
#
_cell.length_a   1.000
_cell.length_b   1.000
_cell.length_c   1.000
_cell.angle_alpha   90.00
_cell.angle_beta   90.00
_cell.angle_gamma   90.00
#
_symmetry.space_group_name_H-M   'P 1'
#
loop_
_entity.id
_entity.type
_entity.pdbx_description
1 polymer ?
#
loop_
_entity_poly.entity_id
_entity_poly.type
_entity_poly.pdbx_seq_one_letter_code
_entity_poly.pdbx_strand_id
1 'polypeptide(L)'
;MFELLLKNQLSAPKKVKFKNEILARVQEQKSGTSNDEIKFYKTELLPYFIKLSQHNPVFSVTEQLRLLVGVWTPIWSTISFHESLPRRIQEQSFQIFQHDGYCASVARYIMGKEPYLSQSFHSRLPAYDFMVIQKYGVQNGKWYLQNIDRFQAFKNREIPLNLESVCTWFTDVLNTKVKRNASKLALSKALELENIEINHTNYLRKTSLAPSQVFQHLYIDNDWRLVKTQTDASHLPSYTISVKR
;
A
#
# COMPACT_ATOMS: atom_id res chain seq x y z
N MET A 1 -26.11 33.74 17.51
CA MET A 1 -25.28 33.37 16.35
C MET A 1 -24.20 32.32 16.71
N PHE A 2 -24.45 31.50 17.74
CA PHE A 2 -23.54 30.46 18.24
C PHE A 2 -24.09 29.03 18.04
N GLU A 3 -25.28 28.90 17.43
CA GLU A 3 -25.96 27.61 17.22
C GLU A 3 -25.70 26.95 15.84
N LEU A 4 -24.93 27.59 14.95
CA LEU A 4 -24.53 27.00 13.66
C LEU A 4 -23.17 26.28 13.72
N LEU A 5 -22.56 26.20 14.92
CA LEU A 5 -21.20 25.72 15.13
C LEU A 5 -21.09 24.26 15.62
N LEU A 6 -22.18 23.53 15.83
CA LEU A 6 -22.11 22.13 16.28
C LEU A 6 -23.31 21.30 15.82
N LYS A 7 -23.33 20.88 14.55
CA LYS A 7 -24.09 19.70 14.08
C LYS A 7 -23.73 19.33 12.64
N ASN A 8 -22.51 18.82 12.44
CA ASN A 8 -22.22 18.04 11.24
C ASN A 8 -21.64 16.69 11.66
N GLN A 9 -22.48 15.85 12.25
CA GLN A 9 -22.26 14.41 12.10
C GLN A 9 -22.68 14.06 10.67
N LEU A 10 -21.71 13.69 9.85
CA LEU A 10 -22.01 13.17 8.53
C LEU A 10 -22.79 11.86 8.70
N SER A 11 -24.06 11.84 8.30
CA SER A 11 -24.88 10.64 8.36
C SER A 11 -24.27 9.54 7.48
N ALA A 12 -24.51 8.27 7.80
CA ALA A 12 -24.01 7.14 7.01
C ALA A 12 -24.27 7.29 5.48
N PRO A 13 -25.46 7.78 5.03
CA PRO A 13 -25.71 8.06 3.62
C PRO A 13 -24.75 9.09 3.00
N LYS A 14 -24.39 10.14 3.73
CA LYS A 14 -23.44 11.15 3.23
C LYS A 14 -22.02 10.60 3.12
N LYS A 15 -21.61 9.69 4.02
CA LYS A 15 -20.28 9.04 3.95
C LYS A 15 -20.18 8.14 2.73
N VAL A 16 -21.22 7.34 2.48
CA VAL A 16 -21.34 6.49 1.28
C VAL A 16 -21.27 7.32 0.01
N LYS A 17 -21.98 8.47 -0.04
CA LYS A 17 -21.93 9.39 -1.18
C LYS A 17 -20.50 9.84 -1.48
N PHE A 18 -19.73 10.27 -0.49
CA PHE A 18 -18.33 10.69 -0.71
C PHE A 18 -17.42 9.54 -1.14
N LYS A 19 -17.57 8.34 -0.58
CA LYS A 19 -16.81 7.15 -1.05
C LYS A 19 -17.10 6.86 -2.52
N ASN A 20 -18.37 6.90 -2.93
CA ASN A 20 -18.77 6.68 -4.32
C ASN A 20 -18.25 7.77 -5.27
N GLU A 21 -18.27 9.04 -4.83
CA GLU A 21 -17.72 10.16 -5.60
C GLU A 21 -16.19 10.07 -5.78
N ILE A 22 -15.47 9.56 -4.77
CA ILE A 22 -14.04 9.25 -4.87
C ILE A 22 -13.83 8.09 -5.84
N LEU A 23 -14.61 7.00 -5.71
CA LEU A 23 -14.50 5.83 -6.57
C LEU A 23 -14.67 6.21 -8.05
N ALA A 24 -15.69 6.98 -8.38
CA ALA A 24 -15.95 7.42 -9.75
C ALA A 24 -14.74 8.19 -10.34
N ARG A 25 -14.20 9.15 -9.58
CA ARG A 25 -13.03 9.95 -9.99
C ARG A 25 -11.77 9.11 -10.20
N VAL A 26 -11.54 8.17 -9.28
CA VAL A 26 -10.38 7.29 -9.34
C VAL A 26 -10.48 6.32 -10.53
N GLN A 27 -11.67 5.82 -10.85
CA GLN A 27 -11.89 4.94 -12.00
C GLN A 27 -11.71 5.64 -13.35
N GLU A 28 -12.08 6.93 -13.42
CA GLU A 28 -11.90 7.75 -14.63
C GLU A 28 -10.43 8.13 -14.89
N GLN A 29 -9.57 8.04 -13.87
CA GLN A 29 -8.15 8.36 -14.00
C GLN A 29 -7.38 7.21 -14.65
N LYS A 30 -6.92 7.41 -15.89
CA LYS A 30 -5.92 6.52 -16.53
C LYS A 30 -4.55 6.76 -15.87
N SER A 31 -3.81 5.68 -15.59
CA SER A 31 -2.48 5.70 -14.98
C SER A 31 -1.57 6.77 -15.61
N GLY A 32 -1.30 7.85 -14.87
CA GLY A 32 -0.48 9.00 -15.27
C GLY A 32 0.93 8.92 -14.70
N THR A 33 1.72 9.99 -14.87
CA THR A 33 3.02 10.11 -14.18
C THR A 33 2.82 10.44 -12.70
N SER A 34 3.84 10.27 -11.87
CA SER A 34 3.82 10.67 -10.44
C SER A 34 3.39 12.14 -10.24
N ASN A 35 3.80 13.04 -11.13
CA ASN A 35 3.38 14.45 -11.10
C ASN A 35 1.88 14.62 -11.38
N ASP A 36 1.31 13.82 -12.28
CA ASP A 36 -0.12 13.85 -12.58
C ASP A 36 -0.94 13.32 -11.41
N GLU A 37 -0.45 12.29 -10.71
CA GLU A 37 -1.09 11.76 -9.50
C GLU A 37 -1.09 12.78 -8.35
N ILE A 38 0.02 13.50 -8.15
CA ILE A 38 0.10 14.57 -7.15
C ILE A 38 -0.81 15.75 -7.52
N LYS A 39 -0.85 16.13 -8.81
CA LYS A 39 -1.74 17.20 -9.28
C LYS A 39 -3.20 16.81 -9.06
N PHE A 40 -3.58 15.61 -9.49
CA PHE A 40 -4.92 15.05 -9.29
C PHE A 40 -5.30 14.99 -7.81
N TYR A 41 -4.39 14.57 -6.94
CA TYR A 41 -4.62 14.63 -5.50
C TYR A 41 -5.00 16.03 -5.05
N LYS A 42 -4.19 17.03 -5.40
CA LYS A 42 -4.38 18.41 -4.96
C LYS A 42 -5.66 19.04 -5.50
N THR A 43 -6.03 18.73 -6.74
CA THR A 43 -7.19 19.37 -7.41
C THR A 43 -8.50 18.64 -7.17
N GLU A 44 -8.49 17.30 -7.21
CA GLU A 44 -9.72 16.49 -7.20
C GLU A 44 -9.99 15.80 -5.86
N LEU A 45 -8.96 15.26 -5.20
CA LEU A 45 -9.16 14.38 -4.04
C LEU A 45 -9.01 15.07 -2.68
N LEU A 46 -8.15 16.09 -2.58
CA LEU A 46 -7.82 16.76 -1.32
C LEU A 46 -9.08 17.25 -0.55
N PRO A 47 -10.10 17.85 -1.19
CA PRO A 47 -11.31 18.27 -0.48
C PRO A 47 -12.04 17.09 0.18
N TYR A 48 -12.04 15.91 -0.46
CA TYR A 48 -12.65 14.71 0.09
C TYR A 48 -11.82 14.09 1.22
N PHE A 49 -10.50 14.12 1.10
CA PHE A 49 -9.58 13.67 2.16
C PHE A 49 -9.78 14.50 3.44
N ILE A 50 -9.87 15.83 3.31
CA ILE A 50 -10.13 16.72 4.45
C ILE A 50 -11.49 16.40 5.08
N LYS A 51 -12.56 16.32 4.27
CA LYS A 51 -13.92 16.02 4.77
C LYS A 51 -13.98 14.66 5.47
N LEU A 52 -13.48 13.61 4.83
CA LEU A 52 -13.48 12.27 5.43
C LEU A 52 -12.63 12.23 6.70
N SER A 53 -11.47 12.88 6.73
CA SER A 53 -10.63 12.91 7.92
C SER A 53 -11.32 13.59 9.12
N GLN A 54 -12.04 14.68 8.89
CA GLN A 54 -12.85 15.35 9.92
C GLN A 54 -14.01 14.47 10.45
N HIS A 55 -14.47 13.51 9.65
CA HIS A 55 -15.56 12.59 9.97
C HIS A 55 -15.10 11.15 10.15
N ASN A 56 -13.82 10.95 10.46
CA ASN A 56 -13.26 9.65 10.77
C ASN A 56 -14.05 9.04 11.93
N PRO A 57 -14.69 7.87 11.77
CA PRO A 57 -15.45 7.27 12.86
C PRO A 57 -14.56 6.82 14.02
N VAL A 58 -13.25 6.66 13.79
CA VAL A 58 -12.31 6.15 14.78
C VAL A 58 -11.04 7.02 14.81
N PHE A 59 -10.90 7.85 15.84
CA PHE A 59 -9.74 8.74 16.01
C PHE A 59 -8.59 8.08 16.78
N SER A 60 -8.90 7.17 17.72
CA SER A 60 -7.89 6.49 18.52
C SER A 60 -7.09 5.51 17.66
N VAL A 61 -5.78 5.72 17.56
CA VAL A 61 -4.85 4.85 16.82
C VAL A 61 -4.99 3.38 17.24
N THR A 62 -5.18 3.13 18.54
CA THR A 62 -5.38 1.78 19.09
C THR A 62 -6.69 1.16 18.63
N GLU A 63 -7.76 1.94 18.51
CA GLU A 63 -9.05 1.46 17.99
C GLU A 63 -8.98 1.24 16.48
N GLN A 64 -8.29 2.12 15.74
CA GLN A 64 -8.04 1.96 14.31
C GLN A 64 -7.33 0.63 14.00
N LEU A 65 -6.43 0.17 14.89
CA LEU A 65 -5.72 -1.10 14.74
C LEU A 65 -6.65 -2.30 14.68
N ARG A 66 -7.80 -2.26 15.37
CA ARG A 66 -8.80 -3.34 15.34
C ARG A 66 -9.48 -3.46 13.98
N LEU A 67 -9.67 -2.34 13.28
CA LEU A 67 -10.28 -2.31 11.95
C LEU A 67 -9.33 -2.78 10.85
N LEU A 68 -8.02 -2.69 11.10
CA LEU A 68 -6.98 -2.88 10.11
C LEU A 68 -6.77 -4.35 9.69
N VAL A 69 -7.00 -5.31 10.59
CA VAL A 69 -6.81 -6.74 10.32
C VAL A 69 -7.65 -7.18 9.12
N GLY A 70 -7.04 -7.91 8.19
CA GLY A 70 -7.66 -8.33 6.93
C GLY A 70 -6.85 -7.91 5.70
N VAL A 71 -7.45 -8.03 4.52
CA VAL A 71 -6.78 -7.71 3.25
C VAL A 71 -7.35 -6.46 2.63
N TRP A 72 -6.46 -5.58 2.19
CA TRP A 72 -6.77 -4.30 1.59
C TRP A 72 -6.22 -4.22 0.18
N THR A 73 -7.02 -3.74 -0.76
CA THR A 73 -6.57 -3.44 -2.12
C THR A 73 -6.45 -1.92 -2.29
N PRO A 74 -5.27 -1.39 -2.64
CA PRO A 74 -5.12 0.03 -2.98
C PRO A 74 -5.79 0.32 -4.33
N ILE A 75 -6.85 1.13 -4.29
CA ILE A 75 -7.58 1.57 -5.50
C ILE A 75 -7.04 2.88 -6.06
N TRP A 76 -6.19 3.57 -5.30
CA TRP A 76 -5.45 4.74 -5.77
C TRP A 76 -4.28 5.01 -4.83
N SER A 77 -3.17 5.52 -5.35
CA SER A 77 -2.04 5.95 -4.54
C SER A 77 -1.23 7.00 -5.26
N THR A 78 -0.63 7.94 -4.53
CA THR A 78 0.50 8.74 -5.03
C THR A 78 1.84 8.03 -4.80
N ILE A 79 1.83 6.86 -4.17
CA ILE A 79 3.03 6.02 -4.05
C ILE A 79 3.20 5.32 -5.39
N SER A 80 4.17 5.79 -6.17
CA SER A 80 4.84 4.97 -7.16
C SER A 80 5.47 3.78 -6.43
N PHE A 81 4.75 2.68 -6.23
CA PHE A 81 5.36 1.47 -5.65
C PHE A 81 6.41 1.01 -6.66
N HIS A 82 7.67 1.33 -6.36
CA HIS A 82 8.85 1.10 -7.19
C HIS A 82 8.80 1.71 -8.60
N GLU A 83 9.21 2.98 -8.73
CA GLU A 83 9.48 3.66 -10.03
C GLU A 83 10.51 2.94 -10.91
N SER A 84 11.26 1.97 -10.35
CA SER A 84 12.31 1.20 -11.03
C SER A 84 11.85 -0.14 -11.60
N LEU A 85 10.60 -0.56 -11.37
CA LEU A 85 10.07 -1.83 -11.88
C LEU A 85 8.95 -1.57 -12.91
N PRO A 86 8.92 -2.31 -14.03
CA PRO A 86 7.98 -2.05 -15.10
C PRO A 86 6.54 -2.30 -14.63
N ARG A 87 5.75 -1.23 -14.74
CA ARG A 87 4.30 -1.10 -14.50
C ARG A 87 3.67 -2.17 -13.62
N ARG A 88 3.50 -1.83 -12.33
CA ARG A 88 2.65 -2.52 -11.35
C ARG A 88 1.24 -2.76 -11.91
N ILE A 89 0.69 -3.95 -11.66
CA ILE A 89 -0.73 -4.25 -11.89
C ILE A 89 -1.51 -3.90 -10.62
N GLN A 90 -2.32 -2.84 -10.70
CA GLN A 90 -2.98 -2.26 -9.53
C GLN A 90 -3.99 -3.23 -8.90
N GLU A 91 -4.74 -3.96 -9.72
CA GLU A 91 -5.74 -4.94 -9.30
C GLU A 91 -5.10 -6.17 -8.62
N GLN A 92 -3.80 -6.39 -8.86
CA GLN A 92 -2.99 -7.46 -8.30
C GLN A 92 -2.00 -6.89 -7.27
N SER A 93 -2.50 -5.95 -6.47
CA SER A 93 -1.78 -5.34 -5.35
C SER A 93 -2.61 -5.47 -4.07
N PHE A 94 -1.94 -5.85 -2.99
CA PHE A 94 -2.59 -6.20 -1.72
C PHE A 94 -1.76 -5.67 -0.55
N GLN A 95 -2.43 -5.25 0.51
CA GLN A 95 -1.84 -5.07 1.82
C GLN A 95 -2.59 -5.95 2.82
N ILE A 96 -1.91 -6.96 3.36
CA ILE A 96 -2.49 -7.94 4.28
C ILE A 96 -2.01 -7.63 5.69
N PHE A 97 -2.93 -7.48 6.64
CA PHE A 97 -2.61 -7.26 8.06
C PHE A 97 -3.09 -8.45 8.89
N GLN A 98 -2.17 -9.06 9.65
CA GLN A 98 -2.45 -10.13 10.60
C GLN A 98 -2.49 -9.61 12.04
N HIS A 99 -3.30 -10.25 12.88
CA HIS A 99 -3.53 -9.85 14.28
C HIS A 99 -2.27 -9.88 15.16
N ASP A 100 -1.20 -10.55 14.74
CA ASP A 100 0.07 -10.70 15.44
C ASP A 100 1.09 -9.58 15.13
N GLY A 101 0.61 -8.49 14.50
CA GLY A 101 1.39 -7.29 14.23
C GLY A 101 2.33 -7.43 13.02
N TYR A 102 2.12 -8.42 12.16
CA TYR A 102 2.78 -8.52 10.86
C TYR A 102 1.85 -8.13 9.72
N CYS A 103 2.37 -7.39 8.75
CA CYS A 103 1.67 -7.14 7.52
C CYS A 103 2.58 -7.34 6.30
N ALA A 104 1.96 -7.57 5.15
CA ALA A 104 2.63 -7.70 3.88
C ALA A 104 2.05 -6.73 2.87
N SER A 105 2.91 -5.98 2.20
CA SER A 105 2.57 -5.25 0.98
C SER A 105 3.04 -6.08 -0.21
N VAL A 106 2.11 -6.51 -1.05
CA VAL A 106 2.36 -7.41 -2.18
C VAL A 106 1.89 -6.77 -3.47
N ALA A 107 2.69 -6.84 -4.53
CA ALA A 107 2.30 -6.35 -5.84
C ALA A 107 2.94 -7.17 -6.96
N ARG A 108 2.20 -7.35 -8.06
CA ARG A 108 2.73 -7.91 -9.30
C ARG A 108 3.23 -6.82 -10.25
N TYR A 109 4.36 -7.11 -10.87
CA TYR A 109 4.98 -6.31 -11.94
C TYR A 109 5.12 -7.15 -13.21
N ILE A 110 4.91 -6.53 -14.36
CA ILE A 110 5.03 -7.20 -15.67
C ILE A 110 6.19 -6.59 -16.45
N MET A 111 7.08 -7.44 -16.95
CA MET A 111 8.17 -7.01 -17.80
C MET A 111 7.68 -6.63 -19.21
N GLY A 112 8.41 -5.71 -19.84
CA GLY A 112 8.33 -5.48 -21.28
C GLY A 112 7.25 -4.54 -21.80
N LYS A 113 6.58 -3.70 -21.01
CA LYS A 113 5.66 -2.68 -21.57
C LYS A 113 6.36 -1.52 -22.30
N GLU A 114 7.54 -1.77 -22.87
CA GLU A 114 8.26 -0.87 -23.77
C GLU A 114 7.50 -0.78 -25.10
N PRO A 115 7.32 0.43 -25.68
CA PRO A 115 6.55 0.63 -26.91
C PRO A 115 7.15 -0.05 -28.15
N TYR A 116 8.37 -0.59 -28.05
CA TYR A 116 9.14 -1.17 -29.16
C TYR A 116 9.02 -2.70 -29.32
N LEU A 117 8.36 -3.39 -28.39
CA LEU A 117 8.21 -4.84 -28.42
C LEU A 117 6.79 -5.22 -28.88
N SER A 118 6.68 -6.15 -29.83
CA SER A 118 5.40 -6.55 -30.43
C SER A 118 4.50 -7.31 -29.44
N GLN A 119 3.18 -7.17 -29.59
CA GLN A 119 2.16 -7.74 -28.68
C GLN A 119 2.26 -9.26 -28.48
N SER A 120 2.78 -9.99 -29.47
CA SER A 120 2.94 -11.44 -29.42
C SER A 120 4.07 -11.93 -28.51
N PHE A 121 5.06 -11.09 -28.20
CA PHE A 121 6.14 -11.44 -27.26
C PHE A 121 5.79 -11.11 -25.80
N HIS A 122 4.86 -10.17 -25.56
CA HIS A 122 4.46 -9.76 -24.21
C HIS A 122 3.82 -10.85 -23.37
N SER A 123 3.08 -11.78 -23.99
CA SER A 123 2.41 -12.88 -23.27
C SER A 123 3.39 -13.92 -22.72
N ARG A 124 4.58 -14.04 -23.32
CA ARG A 124 5.63 -14.97 -22.86
C ARG A 124 6.58 -14.34 -21.85
N LEU A 125 6.48 -13.04 -21.61
CA LEU A 125 7.34 -12.37 -20.64
C LEU A 125 6.90 -12.70 -19.22
N PRO A 126 7.88 -12.89 -18.32
CA PRO A 126 7.58 -13.23 -16.95
C PRO A 126 6.98 -12.07 -16.17
N ALA A 127 6.23 -12.44 -15.13
CA ALA A 127 5.80 -11.53 -14.09
C ALA A 127 6.66 -11.72 -12.84
N TYR A 128 6.82 -10.66 -12.08
CA TYR A 128 7.46 -10.68 -10.78
C TYR A 128 6.44 -10.31 -9.71
N ASP A 129 6.26 -11.20 -8.75
CA ASP A 129 5.54 -10.89 -7.53
C ASP A 129 6.55 -10.42 -6.49
N PHE A 130 6.35 -9.22 -5.96
CA PHE A 130 7.14 -8.67 -4.88
C PHE A 130 6.31 -8.60 -3.60
N MET A 131 6.90 -9.03 -2.50
CA MET A 131 6.33 -8.91 -1.16
C MET A 131 7.31 -8.20 -0.24
N VAL A 132 6.84 -7.19 0.47
CA VAL A 132 7.55 -6.55 1.58
C VAL A 132 6.81 -6.93 2.85
N ILE A 133 7.49 -7.61 3.77
CA ILE A 133 6.98 -7.92 5.10
C ILE A 133 7.36 -6.79 6.05
N GLN A 134 6.40 -6.38 6.86
CA GLN A 134 6.53 -5.25 7.77
C GLN A 134 5.99 -5.63 9.15
N LYS A 135 6.59 -5.10 10.20
CA LYS A 135 6.01 -5.05 11.54
C LYS A 135 5.19 -3.77 11.68
N TYR A 136 4.02 -3.88 12.29
CA TYR A 136 3.15 -2.73 12.53
C TYR A 136 2.55 -2.78 13.93
N GLY A 137 2.18 -1.60 14.44
CA GLY A 137 1.52 -1.47 15.73
C GLY A 137 1.42 -0.03 16.20
N VAL A 138 1.23 0.14 17.50
CA VAL A 138 1.15 1.46 18.15
C VAL A 138 2.23 1.58 19.21
N GLN A 139 3.02 2.65 19.14
CA GLN A 139 4.04 2.99 20.13
C GLN A 139 3.89 4.48 20.48
N ASN A 140 3.82 4.79 21.78
CA ASN A 140 3.65 6.17 22.28
C ASN A 140 2.45 6.91 21.65
N GLY A 141 1.32 6.20 21.48
CA GLY A 141 0.10 6.76 20.88
C GLY A 141 0.20 7.05 19.39
N LYS A 142 1.30 6.63 18.72
CA LYS A 142 1.52 6.79 17.29
C LYS A 142 1.65 5.44 16.62
N TRP A 143 1.20 5.36 15.39
CA TRP A 143 1.46 4.23 14.51
C TRP A 143 2.96 4.05 14.29
N TYR A 144 3.41 2.80 14.22
CA TYR A 144 4.66 2.44 13.59
C TYR A 144 4.40 1.40 12.49
N LEU A 145 5.17 1.51 11.41
CA LEU A 145 5.22 0.55 10.32
C LEU A 145 6.67 0.45 9.84
N GLN A 146 7.25 -0.73 9.99
CA GLN A 146 8.67 -0.96 9.71
C GLN A 146 8.83 -2.16 8.79
N ASN A 147 9.51 -1.95 7.67
CA ASN A 147 9.92 -3.04 6.78
C ASN A 147 10.95 -3.92 7.50
N ILE A 148 10.74 -5.24 7.50
CA ILE A 148 11.63 -6.19 8.18
C ILE A 148 12.26 -7.18 7.21
N ASP A 149 11.59 -7.48 6.10
CA ASP A 149 12.05 -8.46 5.13
C ASP A 149 11.38 -8.29 3.76
N ARG A 150 11.94 -8.90 2.72
CA ARG A 150 11.43 -8.81 1.34
C ARG A 150 11.59 -10.13 0.62
N PHE A 151 10.62 -10.42 -0.25
CA PHE A 151 10.60 -11.63 -1.05
C PHE A 151 10.18 -11.30 -2.47
N GLN A 152 10.73 -12.07 -3.41
CA GLN A 152 10.35 -12.01 -4.81
C GLN A 152 10.05 -13.43 -5.31
N ALA A 153 9.13 -13.53 -6.25
CA ALA A 153 8.85 -14.78 -6.94
C ALA A 153 8.65 -14.50 -8.44
N PHE A 154 9.34 -15.28 -9.26
CA PHE A 154 9.15 -15.30 -10.70
C PHE A 154 7.92 -16.13 -11.03
N LYS A 155 7.02 -15.59 -11.86
CA LYS A 155 5.73 -16.22 -12.18
C LYS A 155 5.43 -16.19 -13.66
N ASN A 156 4.67 -17.19 -14.10
CA ASN A 156 3.97 -17.11 -15.36
C ASN A 156 2.94 -15.97 -15.27
N ARG A 157 3.05 -15.02 -16.21
CA ARG A 157 2.17 -13.85 -16.32
C ARG A 157 0.70 -14.23 -16.52
N GLU A 158 0.42 -15.38 -17.10
CA GLU A 158 -0.94 -15.87 -17.37
C GLU A 158 -1.70 -16.28 -16.09
N ILE A 159 -0.99 -16.63 -15.01
CA ILE A 159 -1.61 -17.06 -13.76
C ILE A 159 -1.74 -15.85 -12.83
N PRO A 160 -2.92 -15.22 -12.69
CA PRO A 160 -3.07 -13.99 -11.92
C PRO A 160 -2.70 -14.17 -10.44
N LEU A 161 -2.13 -13.13 -9.84
CA LEU A 161 -1.91 -13.05 -8.41
C LEU A 161 -3.26 -12.76 -7.72
N ASN A 162 -3.86 -13.79 -7.12
CA ASN A 162 -5.15 -13.71 -6.44
C ASN A 162 -4.99 -13.66 -4.91
N LEU A 163 -6.08 -13.30 -4.23
CA LEU A 163 -6.13 -13.09 -2.79
C LEU A 163 -5.63 -14.30 -2.00
N GLU A 164 -6.15 -15.49 -2.31
CA GLU A 164 -5.82 -16.75 -1.63
C GLU A 164 -4.32 -17.08 -1.76
N SER A 165 -3.77 -16.92 -2.96
CA SER A 165 -2.36 -17.20 -3.24
C SER A 165 -1.44 -16.24 -2.48
N VAL A 166 -1.83 -14.96 -2.39
CA VAL A 166 -1.06 -13.93 -1.65
C VAL A 166 -1.12 -14.20 -0.14
N CYS A 167 -2.29 -14.53 0.40
CA CYS A 167 -2.43 -14.87 1.81
C CYS A 167 -1.64 -16.13 2.20
N THR A 168 -1.67 -17.15 1.33
CA THR A 168 -0.89 -18.38 1.51
C THR A 168 0.59 -18.07 1.47
N TRP A 169 1.06 -17.36 0.44
CA TRP A 169 2.48 -16.98 0.30
C TRP A 169 2.98 -16.18 1.50
N PHE A 170 2.20 -15.20 1.97
CA PHE A 170 2.55 -14.42 3.14
C PHE A 170 2.66 -15.30 4.39
N THR A 171 1.65 -16.14 4.65
CA THR A 171 1.62 -17.01 5.82
C THR A 171 2.80 -17.99 5.84
N ASP A 172 3.09 -18.60 4.69
CA ASP A 172 4.20 -19.55 4.55
C ASP A 172 5.54 -18.87 4.83
N VAL A 173 5.81 -17.75 4.17
CA VAL A 173 7.07 -17.01 4.35
C VAL A 173 7.21 -16.51 5.78
N LEU A 174 6.12 -15.99 6.37
CA LEU A 174 6.15 -15.49 7.73
C LEU A 174 6.50 -16.60 8.72
N ASN A 175 5.88 -17.78 8.59
CA ASN A 175 6.08 -18.88 9.52
C ASN A 175 7.38 -19.65 9.29
N THR A 176 7.83 -19.78 8.05
CA THR A 176 9.01 -20.60 7.70
C THR A 176 10.32 -19.81 7.70
N LYS A 177 10.28 -18.52 7.33
CA LYS A 177 11.49 -17.69 7.15
C LYS A 177 11.60 -16.58 8.18
N VAL A 178 10.52 -15.83 8.44
CA VAL A 178 10.61 -14.64 9.31
C VAL A 178 10.58 -15.02 10.79
N LYS A 179 9.53 -15.69 11.26
CA LYS A 179 9.33 -16.02 12.68
C LYS A 179 10.38 -17.02 13.20
N ARG A 180 10.80 -17.98 12.38
CA ARG A 180 11.87 -18.93 12.75
C ARG A 180 13.22 -18.26 12.92
N ASN A 181 13.52 -17.24 12.11
CA ASN A 181 14.79 -16.51 12.19
C ASN A 181 14.75 -15.36 13.21
N ALA A 182 13.58 -14.98 13.73
CA ALA A 182 13.43 -13.93 14.73
C ALA A 182 14.13 -14.23 16.08
N SER A 183 14.41 -15.52 16.39
CA SER A 183 15.21 -15.91 17.55
C SER A 183 16.72 -15.71 17.37
N LYS A 184 17.18 -15.48 16.13
CA LYS A 184 18.56 -15.05 15.80
C LYS A 184 18.54 -13.56 15.51
N LEU A 185 18.44 -12.76 16.57
CA LEU A 185 18.35 -11.30 16.53
C LEU A 185 19.68 -10.67 16.07
N ALA A 186 20.03 -10.82 14.79
CA ALA A 186 20.95 -9.95 14.08
C ALA A 186 20.16 -9.36 12.92
N LEU A 187 20.04 -8.02 12.92
CA LEU A 187 19.42 -7.21 11.87
C LEU A 187 19.62 -7.85 10.50
N SER A 188 18.51 -8.12 9.79
CA SER A 188 18.52 -8.82 8.52
C SER A 188 19.46 -8.12 7.52
N LYS A 189 20.51 -8.84 7.11
CA LYS A 189 21.33 -8.49 5.95
C LYS A 189 20.38 -8.37 4.77
N ALA A 190 20.44 -7.24 4.07
CA ALA A 190 19.76 -7.05 2.80
C ALA A 190 20.04 -8.26 1.89
N LEU A 191 19.01 -9.01 1.53
CA LEU A 191 19.12 -10.09 0.55
C LEU A 191 19.59 -9.47 -0.78
N GLU A 192 20.70 -10.00 -1.29
CA GLU A 192 21.16 -9.67 -2.63
C GLU A 192 20.12 -10.16 -3.63
N LEU A 193 19.67 -9.25 -4.49
CA LEU A 193 18.73 -9.52 -5.57
C LEU A 193 19.44 -10.39 -6.61
N GLU A 194 19.48 -11.70 -6.41
CA GLU A 194 19.95 -12.60 -7.46
C GLU A 194 18.97 -12.51 -8.65
N ASN A 195 19.54 -12.24 -9.83
CA ASN A 195 18.88 -12.20 -11.15
C ASN A 195 18.10 -10.94 -11.52
N ILE A 196 18.45 -9.78 -10.95
CA ILE A 196 18.05 -8.49 -11.53
C ILE A 196 19.32 -7.75 -12.00
N GLU A 197 19.66 -7.83 -13.29
CA GLU A 197 20.66 -6.97 -13.95
C GLU A 197 20.13 -5.53 -14.09
N ILE A 198 19.78 -4.90 -12.98
CA ILE A 198 19.32 -3.52 -12.97
C ILE A 198 20.20 -2.79 -11.95
N ASN A 199 20.96 -1.79 -12.41
CA ASN A 199 21.88 -0.89 -11.69
C ASN A 199 21.29 -0.16 -10.45
N HIS A 200 20.14 -0.60 -9.93
CA HIS A 200 19.28 0.09 -8.96
C HIS A 200 19.19 -0.62 -7.60
N THR A 201 20.00 -1.66 -7.38
CA THR A 201 20.09 -2.44 -6.12
C THR A 201 20.29 -1.55 -4.88
N ASN A 202 20.99 -0.42 -5.03
CA ASN A 202 21.25 0.51 -3.92
C ASN A 202 20.01 1.30 -3.44
N TYR A 203 19.09 1.68 -4.33
CA TYR A 203 17.84 2.37 -3.93
C TYR A 203 16.84 1.39 -3.33
N LEU A 204 16.75 0.19 -3.90
CA LEU A 204 15.93 -0.90 -3.39
C LEU A 204 16.37 -1.28 -1.97
N ARG A 205 17.68 -1.32 -1.70
CA ARG A 205 18.23 -1.64 -0.38
C ARG A 205 17.94 -0.55 0.67
N LYS A 206 18.13 0.73 0.35
CA LYS A 206 17.96 1.85 1.30
C LYS A 206 16.50 2.09 1.70
N THR A 207 15.54 1.95 0.79
CA THR A 207 14.10 2.16 1.06
C THR A 207 13.46 1.03 1.88
N SER A 208 14.13 -0.13 1.97
CA SER A 208 13.56 -1.34 2.56
C SER A 208 13.80 -1.55 4.05
N LEU A 209 14.56 -0.68 4.71
CA LEU A 209 14.88 -0.82 6.15
C LEU A 209 14.54 0.43 6.97
N ALA A 210 14.17 1.54 6.31
CA ALA A 210 13.79 2.76 7.01
C ALA A 210 12.36 2.59 7.58
N PRO A 211 12.15 2.80 8.89
CA PRO A 211 10.80 2.93 9.42
C PRO A 211 10.14 4.15 8.79
N SER A 212 8.85 4.07 8.45
CA SER A 212 8.11 5.27 8.03
C SER A 212 8.00 6.22 9.21
N GLN A 213 8.52 7.45 9.09
CA GLN A 213 8.35 8.49 10.10
C GLN A 213 6.87 8.84 10.32
N VAL A 214 6.04 8.70 9.29
CA VAL A 214 4.58 8.89 9.38
C VAL A 214 3.87 7.71 8.72
N PHE A 215 3.02 7.02 9.47
CA PHE A 215 1.99 6.12 8.98
C PHE A 215 0.68 6.52 9.67
N GLN A 216 -0.29 7.07 8.94
CA GLN A 216 -1.51 7.62 9.55
C GLN A 216 -2.73 7.23 8.74
N HIS A 217 -3.74 6.69 9.44
CA HIS A 217 -5.07 6.54 8.88
C HIS A 217 -5.82 7.86 9.08
N LEU A 218 -5.89 8.67 8.03
CA LEU A 218 -6.68 9.91 8.02
C LEU A 218 -8.16 9.59 8.19
N TYR A 219 -8.59 8.46 7.62
CA TYR A 219 -9.92 7.88 7.76
C TYR A 219 -9.79 6.36 7.73
N ILE A 220 -10.54 5.66 8.58
CA ILE A 220 -10.71 4.20 8.48
C ILE A 220 -12.08 3.79 9.01
N ASP A 221 -12.71 2.85 8.30
CA ASP A 221 -13.84 2.09 8.80
C ASP A 221 -13.74 0.62 8.35
N ASN A 222 -14.86 -0.11 8.35
CA ASN A 222 -14.87 -1.55 8.09
C ASN A 222 -14.43 -1.93 6.67
N ASP A 223 -14.62 -1.05 5.68
CA ASP A 223 -14.40 -1.38 4.27
C ASP A 223 -13.49 -0.38 3.53
N TRP A 224 -13.15 0.75 4.16
CA TRP A 224 -12.44 1.83 3.50
C TRP A 224 -11.39 2.47 4.39
N ARG A 225 -10.26 2.86 3.79
CA ARG A 225 -9.25 3.67 4.47
C ARG A 225 -8.54 4.67 3.56
N LEU A 226 -8.22 5.81 4.16
CA LEU A 226 -7.35 6.84 3.62
C LEU A 226 -6.07 6.87 4.44
N VAL A 227 -4.94 6.57 3.81
CA VAL A 227 -3.65 6.44 4.48
C VAL A 227 -2.72 7.53 3.99
N LYS A 228 -2.03 8.18 4.93
CA LYS A 228 -0.88 9.06 4.69
C LYS A 228 0.39 8.36 5.17
N THR A 229 1.38 8.26 4.29
CA THR A 229 2.69 7.70 4.61
C THR A 229 3.81 8.67 4.29
N GLN A 230 4.87 8.72 5.10
CA GLN A 230 6.04 9.55 4.84
C GLN A 230 7.27 8.87 5.44
N THR A 231 8.29 8.65 4.62
CA THR A 231 9.53 7.96 5.03
C THR A 231 10.31 8.82 6.02
N ASP A 232 10.53 10.09 5.68
CA ASP A 232 11.10 11.10 6.56
C ASP A 232 10.55 12.50 6.24
N ALA A 233 10.79 13.46 7.13
CA ALA A 233 10.29 14.83 7.02
C ALA A 233 10.74 15.58 5.76
N SER A 234 11.84 15.15 5.10
CA SER A 234 12.35 15.76 3.88
C SER A 234 11.66 15.23 2.61
N HIS A 235 11.03 14.06 2.69
CA HIS A 235 10.25 13.49 1.59
C HIS A 235 8.79 13.96 1.58
N LEU A 236 8.22 14.10 0.39
CA LEU A 236 6.79 14.40 0.26
C LEU A 236 5.93 13.26 0.83
N PRO A 237 4.86 13.57 1.58
CA PRO A 237 3.93 12.56 2.03
C PRO A 237 3.22 11.94 0.82
N SER A 238 3.01 10.64 0.89
CA SER A 238 2.21 9.91 -0.06
C SER A 238 0.84 9.56 0.52
N TYR A 239 -0.14 9.47 -0.36
CA TYR A 239 -1.53 9.20 0.01
C TYR A 239 -2.02 7.96 -0.70
N THR A 240 -2.75 7.11 0.01
CA THR A 240 -3.31 5.87 -0.54
C THR A 240 -4.76 5.73 -0.12
N ILE A 241 -5.60 5.34 -1.08
CA ILE A 241 -6.97 4.94 -0.85
C ILE A 241 -7.01 3.43 -0.98
N SER A 242 -7.56 2.74 0.02
CA SER A 242 -7.72 1.28 -0.05
C SER A 242 -9.12 0.86 0.36
N VAL A 243 -9.57 -0.21 -0.28
CA VAL A 243 -10.81 -0.92 0.07
C VAL A 243 -10.48 -2.25 0.69
N LYS A 244 -11.26 -2.70 1.66
CA LYS A 244 -11.13 -4.03 2.24
C LYS A 244 -11.76 -5.06 1.30
N ARG A 245 -11.16 -6.24 1.23
CA ARG A 245 -11.68 -7.40 0.48
C ARG A 245 -12.41 -8.36 1.39
#